data_AF-A0A8S9FLQ3-F1
#
_entry.id   AF-A0A8S9FLQ3-F1
#
_cell.length_a   1.000
_cell.length_b   1.000
_cell.length_c   1.000
_cell.angle_alpha   90.00
_cell.angle_beta   90.00
_cell.angle_gamma   90.00
#
_symmetry.space_group_name_H-M   'P 1'
#
loop_
_entity.id
_entity.type
_entity.pdbx_description
1 polymer ?
#
loop_
_entity_poly.entity_id
_entity_poly.type
_entity_poly.pdbx_seq_one_letter_code
_entity_poly.pdbx_strand_id
1 'polypeptide(L)'
;MNDEGMDHVVFALARKKAAKGMFKEMRDLQRFGGMVGAPGGRKWVAEELAVVSESKEVAGDMITDVVLDQVFGDKSFEKFGKYFISMHFSDQHPGKHRKMLLFKFALPDAKHMDDMVRLIALIPYYIDLIGRYKLSSQARNKTDGARQKVAQEAYKELESVRQEALQRKKAEKKRLLEEAEAKLSGEALRKKEAKERARQMKKSMPKVKMSRGH
;
A
#
# COMPACT_ATOMS: atom_id res chain seq x y z
N MET A 1 -2.95 12.23 -11.25
CA MET A 1 -1.81 13.13 -11.03
C MET A 1 -0.70 12.69 -11.95
N ASN A 2 0.07 13.63 -12.52
CA ASN A 2 1.23 13.24 -13.33
C ASN A 2 2.32 12.66 -12.42
N ASP A 3 2.97 11.60 -12.89
CA ASP A 3 4.00 10.89 -12.12
C ASP A 3 5.19 11.79 -11.77
N GLU A 4 5.43 12.85 -12.53
CA GLU A 4 6.51 13.83 -12.28
C GLU A 4 6.11 14.98 -11.34
N GLY A 5 4.81 15.23 -11.16
CA GLY A 5 4.33 16.44 -10.47
C GLY A 5 4.29 16.32 -8.95
N MET A 6 3.73 15.21 -8.45
CA MET A 6 3.46 15.02 -7.02
C MET A 6 4.66 14.41 -6.29
N ASP A 7 5.19 15.16 -5.32
CA ASP A 7 6.23 14.69 -4.39
C ASP A 7 5.65 13.66 -3.39
N HIS A 8 6.46 13.20 -2.45
CA HIS A 8 6.03 12.28 -1.39
C HIS A 8 4.99 12.93 -0.48
N VAL A 9 3.75 12.47 -0.59
CA VAL A 9 2.62 13.00 0.16
C VAL A 9 1.69 11.84 0.48
N VAL A 10 1.49 11.58 1.77
CA VAL A 10 0.39 10.77 2.28
C VAL A 10 -0.35 11.61 3.31
N PHE A 11 -1.56 12.04 2.94
CA PHE A 11 -2.38 12.97 3.70
C PHE A 11 -3.87 12.62 3.52
N ALA A 12 -4.62 12.60 4.62
CA ALA A 12 -6.07 12.50 4.59
C ALA A 12 -6.70 13.45 5.61
N LEU A 13 -7.82 14.04 5.21
CA LEU A 13 -8.68 14.84 6.05
C LEU A 13 -10.10 14.31 5.92
N ALA A 14 -10.74 14.02 7.04
CA ALA A 14 -12.11 13.50 7.05
C ALA A 14 -12.81 13.83 8.37
N ARG A 15 -14.13 13.64 8.41
CA ARG A 15 -14.85 13.64 9.70
C ARG A 15 -14.24 12.58 10.63
N LYS A 16 -14.14 12.87 11.93
CA LYS A 16 -13.46 12.03 12.95
C LYS A 16 -13.72 10.52 12.82
N LYS A 17 -14.98 10.09 12.62
CA LYS A 17 -15.34 8.68 12.43
C LYS A 17 -14.75 8.09 11.13
N ALA A 18 -14.89 8.82 10.02
CA ALA A 18 -14.36 8.42 8.72
C ALA A 18 -12.83 8.40 8.71
N ALA A 19 -12.17 9.39 9.32
CA ALA A 19 -10.70 9.43 9.43
C ALA A 19 -10.14 8.19 10.15
N LYS A 20 -10.78 7.77 11.25
CA LYS A 20 -10.41 6.54 11.96
C LYS A 20 -10.61 5.29 11.11
N GLY A 21 -11.68 5.22 10.33
CA GLY A 21 -11.92 4.13 9.37
C GLY A 21 -10.86 4.09 8.27
N MET A 22 -10.61 5.24 7.65
CA MET A 22 -9.58 5.43 6.64
C MET A 22 -8.19 4.99 7.13
N PHE A 23 -7.80 5.40 8.34
CA PHE A 23 -6.53 4.99 8.94
C PHE A 23 -6.47 3.48 9.26
N LYS A 24 -7.61 2.80 9.45
CA LYS A 24 -7.65 1.35 9.69
C LYS A 24 -7.69 0.51 8.41
N GLU A 25 -8.25 1.06 7.34
CA GLU A 25 -8.56 0.31 6.13
C GLU A 25 -7.57 0.60 5.00
N MET A 26 -7.01 1.81 4.94
CA MET A 26 -6.12 2.21 3.87
C MET A 26 -4.66 1.94 4.24
N ARG A 27 -4.05 1.01 3.51
CA ARG A 27 -2.70 0.49 3.78
C ARG A 27 -1.61 1.56 3.72
N ASP A 28 -1.76 2.52 2.82
CA ASP A 28 -0.84 3.65 2.70
C ASP A 28 -0.91 4.57 3.92
N LEU A 29 -2.11 4.94 4.38
CA LEU A 29 -2.27 5.68 5.63
C LEU A 29 -1.70 4.93 6.83
N GLN A 30 -1.87 3.60 6.90
CA GLN A 30 -1.29 2.79 7.99
C GLN A 30 0.24 2.73 7.96
N ARG A 31 0.82 2.63 6.76
CA ARG A 31 2.26 2.45 6.59
C ARG A 31 3.03 3.76 6.74
N PHE A 32 2.46 4.85 6.26
CA PHE A 32 3.16 6.14 6.16
C PHE A 32 2.59 7.20 7.09
N GLY A 33 1.31 7.13 7.45
CA GLY A 33 0.61 8.18 8.18
C GLY A 33 0.51 7.97 9.69
N GLY A 34 0.10 9.04 10.37
CA GLY A 34 -0.38 9.02 11.75
C GLY A 34 -1.42 10.12 11.98
N MET A 35 -2.21 10.00 13.05
CA MET A 35 -3.15 11.05 13.43
C MET A 35 -2.38 12.31 13.85
N VAL A 36 -2.72 13.45 13.24
CA VAL A 36 -2.10 14.75 13.52
C VAL A 36 -3.10 15.68 14.17
N GLY A 37 -2.74 16.18 15.36
CA GLY A 37 -3.50 17.21 16.07
C GLY A 37 -3.07 18.63 15.68
N ALA A 38 -3.79 19.62 16.18
CA ALA A 38 -3.49 21.03 15.95
C ALA A 38 -2.06 21.38 16.38
N PRO A 39 -1.26 22.06 15.54
CA PRO A 39 -0.03 22.69 15.97
C PRO A 39 -0.38 23.80 16.97
N GLY A 40 0.35 23.87 18.08
CA GLY A 40 0.10 24.87 19.12
C GLY A 40 0.11 26.30 18.56
N GLY A 41 -0.94 27.06 18.84
CA GLY A 41 -1.04 28.49 18.49
C GLY A 41 -1.34 28.80 17.02
N ARG A 42 -1.71 27.82 16.19
CA ARG A 42 -2.14 28.06 14.79
C ARG A 42 -3.62 27.72 14.58
N LYS A 43 -4.24 28.39 13.61
CA LYS A 43 -5.56 27.98 13.11
C LYS A 43 -5.50 26.53 12.64
N TRP A 44 -6.57 25.79 12.86
CA TRP A 44 -6.64 24.39 12.49
C TRP A 44 -7.99 24.03 11.88
N VAL A 45 -8.10 22.81 11.39
CA VAL A 45 -9.36 22.28 10.89
C VAL A 45 -10.40 22.19 12.00
N ALA A 46 -11.66 22.26 11.60
CA ALA A 46 -12.80 22.25 12.48
C ALA A 46 -12.79 21.03 13.41
N GLU A 47 -13.35 21.17 14.60
CA GLU A 47 -13.29 20.12 15.61
C GLU A 47 -13.92 18.79 15.14
N GLU A 48 -14.89 18.79 14.22
CA GLU A 48 -15.49 17.56 13.70
C GLU A 48 -14.56 16.76 12.79
N LEU A 49 -13.47 17.38 12.35
CA LEU A 49 -12.51 16.81 11.41
C LEU A 49 -11.31 16.20 12.15
N ALA A 50 -10.65 15.28 11.46
CA ALA A 50 -9.41 14.67 11.88
C ALA A 50 -8.47 14.53 10.69
N VAL A 51 -7.19 14.71 10.96
CA VAL A 51 -6.11 14.70 9.98
C VAL A 51 -5.26 13.47 10.21
N VAL A 52 -4.98 12.75 9.13
CA VAL A 52 -3.97 11.69 9.09
C VAL A 52 -2.91 12.14 8.11
N SER A 53 -1.65 12.19 8.52
CA SER A 53 -0.57 12.65 7.65
C SER A 53 0.74 11.95 8.01
N GLU A 54 1.62 11.83 7.03
CA GLU A 54 2.98 11.30 7.22
C GLU A 54 3.83 12.19 8.14
N SER A 55 3.56 13.49 8.15
CA SER A 55 4.24 14.42 9.04
C SER A 55 3.38 15.64 9.39
N LYS A 56 3.78 16.34 10.46
CA LYS A 56 3.20 17.63 10.83
C LYS A 56 3.46 18.71 9.78
N GLU A 57 4.59 18.63 9.08
CA GLU A 57 4.95 19.52 7.97
C GLU A 57 3.96 19.34 6.82
N VAL A 58 3.81 18.11 6.30
CA VAL A 58 2.83 17.79 5.25
C VAL A 58 1.41 18.20 5.67
N ALA A 59 1.04 17.96 6.93
CA ALA A 59 -0.27 18.38 7.42
C ALA A 59 -0.45 19.90 7.39
N GLY A 60 0.55 20.66 7.86
CA GLY A 60 0.54 22.12 7.83
C GLY A 60 0.50 22.68 6.41
N ASP A 61 1.25 22.09 5.49
CA ASP A 61 1.34 22.56 4.11
C ASP A 61 0.07 22.23 3.30
N MET A 62 -0.63 21.14 3.63
CA MET A 62 -1.92 20.79 3.01
C MET A 62 -3.11 21.55 3.63
N ILE A 63 -2.97 22.06 4.86
CA ILE A 63 -3.99 22.81 5.61
C ILE A 63 -3.61 24.29 5.64
N THR A 64 -3.69 24.91 4.47
CA THR A 64 -3.42 26.34 4.29
C THR A 64 -4.53 27.22 4.88
N ASP A 65 -4.23 28.47 5.22
CA ASP A 65 -5.23 29.45 5.69
C ASP A 65 -6.39 29.63 4.71
N VAL A 66 -6.12 29.64 3.40
CA VAL A 66 -7.16 29.74 2.35
C VAL A 66 -8.19 28.62 2.49
N VAL A 67 -7.71 27.39 2.67
CA VAL A 67 -8.57 26.22 2.81
C VAL A 67 -9.38 26.25 4.11
N LEU A 68 -8.77 26.71 5.21
CA LEU A 68 -9.46 26.89 6.49
C LEU A 68 -10.56 27.95 6.37
N ASP A 69 -10.23 29.10 5.81
CA ASP A 69 -11.17 30.21 5.69
C ASP A 69 -12.29 29.90 4.68
N GLN A 70 -12.02 29.09 3.64
CA GLN A 70 -13.03 28.72 2.64
C GLN A 70 -13.96 27.59 3.07
N VAL A 71 -13.42 26.54 3.71
CA VAL A 71 -14.19 25.32 3.98
C VAL A 71 -13.88 24.69 5.35
N PHE A 72 -12.62 24.46 5.73
CA PHE A 72 -12.33 23.52 6.84
C PHE A 72 -12.08 24.15 8.20
N GLY A 73 -12.06 25.47 8.37
CA GLY A 73 -12.02 26.10 9.70
C GLY A 73 -13.40 26.06 10.37
N ASP A 74 -13.46 26.15 11.70
CA ASP A 74 -14.70 25.94 12.49
C ASP A 74 -15.95 26.62 11.89
N LYS A 75 -15.90 27.96 11.72
CA LYS A 75 -17.03 28.74 11.19
C LYS A 75 -17.39 28.39 9.74
N SER A 76 -16.37 28.15 8.92
CA SER A 76 -16.57 27.84 7.50
C SER A 76 -17.09 26.43 7.30
N PHE A 77 -16.67 25.49 8.16
CA PHE A 77 -17.08 24.09 8.07
C PHE A 77 -18.53 23.90 8.49
N GLU A 78 -18.99 24.64 9.50
CA GLU A 78 -20.41 24.67 9.87
C GLU A 78 -21.29 25.09 8.67
N LYS A 79 -20.85 26.08 7.90
CA LYS A 79 -21.63 26.63 6.78
C LYS A 79 -21.49 25.84 5.47
N PHE A 80 -20.28 25.33 5.16
CA PHE A 80 -19.96 24.78 3.84
C PHE A 80 -19.51 23.31 3.88
N GLY A 81 -19.29 22.74 5.06
CA GLY A 81 -18.78 21.39 5.27
C GLY A 81 -19.84 20.28 5.30
N LYS A 82 -21.13 20.63 5.19
CA LYS A 82 -22.26 19.68 5.28
C LYS A 82 -22.05 18.44 4.40
N TYR A 83 -21.68 18.65 3.15
CA TYR A 83 -21.53 17.60 2.15
C TYR A 83 -20.12 16.97 2.11
N PHE A 84 -19.19 17.42 2.95
CA PHE A 84 -17.85 16.84 3.01
C PHE A 84 -17.84 15.51 3.76
N ILE A 85 -17.28 14.47 3.12
CA ILE A 85 -17.03 13.16 3.74
C ILE A 85 -15.54 13.01 4.05
N SER A 86 -14.70 13.07 3.00
CA SER A 86 -13.25 12.95 3.14
C SER A 86 -12.49 13.43 1.91
N MET A 87 -11.21 13.72 2.10
CA MET A 87 -10.19 13.79 1.06
C MET A 87 -9.00 12.91 1.43
N HIS A 88 -8.32 12.40 0.42
CA HIS A 88 -7.12 11.57 0.57
C HIS A 88 -6.17 11.82 -0.59
N PHE A 89 -4.96 12.26 -0.26
CA PHE A 89 -3.86 12.48 -1.19
C PHE A 89 -2.78 11.47 -0.85
N SER A 90 -2.37 10.71 -1.86
CA SER A 90 -1.38 9.67 -1.65
C SER A 90 -0.51 9.53 -2.88
N ASP A 91 0.81 9.42 -2.67
CA ASP A 91 1.77 8.95 -3.67
C ASP A 91 1.99 7.43 -3.59
N GLN A 92 1.33 6.75 -2.64
CA GLN A 92 1.46 5.31 -2.36
C GLN A 92 0.10 4.59 -2.36
N HIS A 93 -0.91 5.14 -3.05
CA HIS A 93 -2.27 4.60 -2.99
C HIS A 93 -2.29 3.13 -3.45
N PRO A 94 -3.00 2.24 -2.73
CA PRO A 94 -3.18 0.86 -3.16
C PRO A 94 -4.06 0.83 -4.41
N GLY A 95 -3.48 0.60 -5.59
CA GLY A 95 -4.24 0.56 -6.84
C GLY A 95 -3.35 0.64 -8.08
N LYS A 96 -3.99 0.79 -9.24
CA LYS A 96 -3.30 0.94 -10.54
C LYS A 96 -2.42 2.20 -10.57
N HIS A 97 -2.93 3.29 -10.01
CA HIS A 97 -2.22 4.56 -9.89
C HIS A 97 -1.87 4.81 -8.43
N ARG A 98 -0.58 5.01 -8.15
CA ARG A 98 -0.12 5.29 -6.79
C ARG A 98 -0.31 6.75 -6.39
N LYS A 99 -0.12 7.67 -7.35
CA LYS A 99 -0.27 9.12 -7.16
C LYS A 99 -1.69 9.59 -7.47
N MET A 100 -2.49 9.84 -6.44
CA MET A 100 -3.90 10.20 -6.58
C MET A 100 -4.36 11.24 -5.57
N LEU A 101 -5.31 12.06 -6.01
CA LEU A 101 -6.15 12.90 -5.16
C LEU A 101 -7.56 12.34 -5.21
N LEU A 102 -8.07 11.92 -4.06
CA LEU A 102 -9.40 11.37 -3.91
C LEU A 102 -10.24 12.31 -3.06
N PHE A 103 -11.39 12.73 -3.58
CA PHE A 103 -12.37 13.52 -2.86
C PHE A 103 -13.67 12.75 -2.77
N LYS A 104 -14.28 12.71 -1.59
CA LYS A 104 -15.58 12.09 -1.35
C LYS A 104 -16.53 13.14 -0.77
N PHE A 105 -17.62 13.36 -1.49
CA PHE A 105 -18.70 14.25 -1.08
C PHE A 105 -20.02 13.49 -1.09
N ALA A 106 -20.91 13.87 -0.18
CA ALA A 106 -22.32 13.49 -0.26
C ALA A 106 -22.98 14.43 -1.28
N LEU A 107 -23.72 13.88 -2.25
CA LEU A 107 -24.45 14.71 -3.20
C LEU A 107 -25.74 15.23 -2.56
N PRO A 108 -26.04 16.54 -2.68
CA PRO A 108 -27.32 17.09 -2.30
C PRO A 108 -28.41 16.73 -3.32
N ASP A 109 -29.64 17.10 -2.98
CA ASP A 109 -30.72 17.16 -3.96
C ASP A 109 -30.40 18.16 -5.08
N ALA A 110 -30.97 17.94 -6.27
CA ALA A 110 -30.71 18.76 -7.44
C ALA A 110 -30.96 20.27 -7.23
N LYS A 111 -31.84 20.65 -6.31
CA LYS A 111 -32.16 22.04 -5.97
C LYS A 111 -31.11 22.75 -5.11
N HIS A 112 -30.20 22.00 -4.49
CA HIS A 112 -29.19 22.51 -3.55
C HIS A 112 -27.76 22.19 -4.03
N MET A 113 -27.57 22.00 -5.35
CA MET A 113 -26.26 21.72 -5.94
C MET A 113 -25.29 22.89 -5.80
N ASP A 114 -25.81 24.11 -5.64
CA ASP A 114 -25.05 25.34 -5.36
C ASP A 114 -24.28 25.28 -4.04
N ASP A 115 -24.79 24.55 -3.04
CA ASP A 115 -24.08 24.32 -1.77
C ASP A 115 -22.76 23.56 -1.95
N MET A 116 -22.59 22.84 -3.06
CA MET A 116 -21.35 22.10 -3.35
C MET A 116 -20.23 22.95 -3.97
N VAL A 117 -20.53 24.16 -4.45
CA VAL A 117 -19.59 24.93 -5.28
C VAL A 117 -18.23 25.10 -4.59
N ARG A 118 -18.22 25.42 -3.28
CA ARG A 118 -16.97 25.58 -2.52
C ARG A 118 -16.20 24.29 -2.34
N LEU A 119 -16.90 23.17 -2.12
CA LEU A 119 -16.27 21.85 -1.99
C LEU A 119 -15.65 21.40 -3.32
N ILE A 120 -16.33 21.66 -4.44
CA ILE A 120 -15.82 21.34 -5.77
C ILE A 120 -14.63 22.24 -6.14
N ALA A 121 -14.66 23.53 -5.75
CA ALA A 121 -13.55 24.46 -5.98
C ALA A 121 -12.24 24.04 -5.28
N LEU A 122 -12.31 23.20 -4.25
CA LEU A 122 -11.10 22.63 -3.62
C LEU A 122 -10.33 21.70 -4.57
N ILE A 123 -11.00 21.05 -5.52
CA ILE A 123 -10.35 20.09 -6.43
C ILE A 123 -9.26 20.77 -7.28
N PRO A 124 -9.56 21.79 -8.12
CA PRO A 124 -8.53 22.47 -8.89
C PRO A 124 -7.48 23.15 -7.99
N TYR A 125 -7.90 23.70 -6.84
CA TYR A 125 -6.97 24.28 -5.87
C TYR A 125 -5.91 23.27 -5.40
N TYR A 126 -6.32 22.06 -5.01
CA TYR A 126 -5.39 21.03 -4.54
C TYR A 126 -4.56 20.42 -5.67
N ILE A 127 -5.09 20.35 -6.89
CA ILE A 127 -4.30 19.97 -8.07
C ILE A 127 -3.12 20.94 -8.23
N ASP A 128 -3.37 22.24 -8.17
CA ASP A 128 -2.34 23.26 -8.32
C ASP A 128 -1.37 23.32 -7.14
N LEU A 129 -1.88 23.16 -5.91
CA LEU A 129 -1.06 23.15 -4.70
C LEU A 129 -0.10 21.96 -4.72
N ILE A 130 -0.60 20.76 -4.97
CA ILE A 130 0.20 19.53 -4.95
C ILE A 130 1.13 19.46 -6.15
N GLY A 131 0.74 20.00 -7.31
CA GLY A 131 1.62 20.10 -8.48
C GLY A 131 2.85 20.96 -8.23
N ARG A 132 2.77 21.94 -7.34
CA ARG A 132 3.87 22.86 -6.97
C ARG A 132 4.58 22.48 -5.68
N TYR A 133 3.95 21.66 -4.86
CA TYR A 133 4.48 21.25 -3.56
C TYR A 133 5.77 20.45 -3.70
N LYS A 134 6.77 20.82 -2.91
CA LYS A 134 8.03 20.10 -2.74
C LYS A 134 8.35 20.03 -1.26
N LEU A 135 8.70 18.83 -0.81
CA LEU A 135 9.14 18.64 0.57
C LEU A 135 10.44 19.39 0.82
N SER A 136 10.64 19.82 2.06
CA SER A 136 11.96 20.25 2.51
C SER A 136 12.98 19.12 2.33
N SER A 137 14.25 19.45 2.12
CA SER A 137 15.31 18.43 1.94
C SER A 137 15.37 17.44 3.10
N GLN A 138 15.13 17.92 4.32
CA GLN A 138 15.11 17.08 5.52
C GLN A 138 13.91 16.12 5.52
N ALA A 139 12.70 16.61 5.20
CA ALA A 139 11.51 15.77 5.14
C ALA A 139 11.61 14.77 3.99
N ARG A 140 12.13 15.18 2.84
CA ARG A 140 12.32 14.33 1.67
C ARG A 140 13.16 13.10 1.99
N ASN A 141 14.35 13.29 2.58
CA ASN A 141 15.21 12.18 2.98
C ASN A 141 14.52 11.18 3.92
N LYS A 142 13.68 11.67 4.84
CA LYS A 142 12.90 10.82 5.75
C LYS A 142 11.82 10.04 5.00
N THR A 143 11.07 10.71 4.13
CA THR A 143 9.98 10.10 3.35
C THR A 143 10.51 9.09 2.32
N ASP A 144 11.67 9.35 1.70
CA ASP A 144 12.39 8.43 0.82
C ASP A 144 12.81 7.16 1.58
N GLY A 145 13.44 7.33 2.75
CA GLY A 145 13.83 6.21 3.61
C GLY A 145 12.65 5.34 4.03
N ALA A 146 11.51 5.95 4.37
CA ALA A 146 10.28 5.23 4.70
C ALA A 146 9.77 4.39 3.51
N ARG A 147 9.75 4.96 2.30
CA ARG A 147 9.33 4.27 1.07
C ARG A 147 10.28 3.14 0.69
N GLN A 148 11.59 3.36 0.78
CA GLN A 148 12.59 2.33 0.55
C GLN A 148 12.45 1.16 1.54
N LYS A 149 12.23 1.45 2.83
CA LYS A 149 12.02 0.41 3.84
C LYS A 149 10.78 -0.43 3.53
N VAL A 150 9.66 0.21 3.19
CA VAL A 150 8.43 -0.49 2.81
C VAL A 150 8.62 -1.34 1.55
N ALA A 151 9.37 -0.85 0.57
CA ALA A 151 9.70 -1.60 -0.63
C ALA A 151 10.57 -2.84 -0.33
N GLN A 152 11.56 -2.71 0.57
CA GLN A 152 12.40 -3.83 1.02
C GLN A 152 11.59 -4.89 1.78
N GLU A 153 10.69 -4.48 2.67
CA GLU A 153 9.81 -5.39 3.40
C GLU A 153 8.88 -6.16 2.44
N ALA A 154 8.28 -5.46 1.49
CA ALA A 154 7.44 -6.08 0.46
C ALA A 154 8.21 -7.08 -0.41
N TYR A 155 9.47 -6.77 -0.74
CA TYR A 155 10.34 -7.68 -1.49
C TYR A 155 10.64 -8.97 -0.70
N LYS A 156 11.01 -8.82 0.59
CA LYS A 156 11.27 -9.97 1.47
C LYS A 156 10.03 -10.84 1.69
N GLU A 157 8.86 -10.23 1.86
CA GLU A 157 7.59 -10.95 1.99
C GLU A 157 7.28 -11.75 0.73
N LEU A 158 7.45 -11.14 -0.45
CA LEU A 158 7.25 -11.83 -1.74
C LEU A 158 8.22 -13.00 -1.93
N GLU A 159 9.48 -12.83 -1.54
CA GLU A 159 10.48 -13.90 -1.61
C GLU A 159 10.10 -15.06 -0.68
N SER A 160 9.68 -14.78 0.55
CA SER A 160 9.21 -15.77 1.51
C SER A 160 8.02 -16.57 0.97
N VAL A 161 7.00 -15.87 0.43
CA VAL A 161 5.82 -16.51 -0.18
C VAL A 161 6.22 -17.41 -1.35
N ARG A 162 7.19 -16.98 -2.17
CA ARG A 162 7.69 -17.79 -3.29
C ARG A 162 8.41 -19.04 -2.81
N GLN A 163 9.22 -18.93 -1.77
CA GLN A 163 9.92 -20.08 -1.17
C GLN A 163 8.92 -21.06 -0.54
N GLU A 164 7.94 -20.57 0.21
CA GLU A 164 6.89 -21.39 0.82
C GLU A 164 6.05 -22.12 -0.23
N ALA A 165 5.63 -21.42 -1.30
CA ALA A 165 4.88 -22.02 -2.40
C ALA A 165 5.67 -23.13 -3.11
N LEU A 166 6.99 -22.95 -3.28
CA LEU A 166 7.86 -23.96 -3.88
C LEU A 166 7.99 -25.18 -2.96
N GLN A 167 8.16 -24.98 -1.65
CA GLN A 167 8.25 -26.07 -0.68
C GLN A 167 6.93 -26.84 -0.57
N ARG A 168 5.79 -26.13 -0.56
CA ARG A 168 4.46 -26.74 -0.54
C ARG A 168 4.22 -27.61 -1.77
N LYS A 169 4.59 -27.14 -2.97
CA LYS A 169 4.51 -27.95 -4.21
C LYS A 169 5.41 -29.20 -4.16
N LYS A 170 6.61 -29.09 -3.59
CA LYS A 170 7.51 -30.25 -3.40
C LYS A 170 6.91 -31.28 -2.44
N ALA A 171 6.38 -30.82 -1.30
CA ALA A 171 5.77 -31.66 -0.29
C ALA A 171 4.50 -32.37 -0.82
N GLU A 172 3.64 -31.64 -1.54
CA GLU A 172 2.44 -32.20 -2.16
C GLU A 172 2.78 -33.27 -3.21
N LYS A 173 3.78 -32.99 -4.07
CA LYS A 173 4.26 -33.98 -5.05
C LYS A 173 4.81 -35.24 -4.36
N LYS A 174 5.54 -35.09 -3.25
CA LYS A 174 6.05 -36.22 -2.47
C LYS A 174 4.89 -37.03 -1.87
N ARG A 175 3.90 -36.36 -1.27
CA ARG A 175 2.73 -37.02 -0.67
C ARG A 175 1.90 -37.79 -1.71
N LEU A 176 1.68 -37.21 -2.89
CA LEU A 176 0.97 -37.88 -3.99
C LEU A 176 1.74 -39.10 -4.51
N LEU A 177 3.08 -39.02 -4.58
CA LEU A 177 3.90 -40.17 -4.93
C LEU A 177 3.81 -41.27 -3.86
N GLU A 178 3.94 -40.93 -2.57
CA GLU A 178 3.77 -41.89 -1.47
C GLU A 178 2.37 -42.53 -1.45
N GLU A 179 1.30 -41.76 -1.71
CA GLU A 179 -0.06 -42.31 -1.79
C GLU A 179 -0.25 -43.24 -3.01
N ALA A 180 0.32 -42.88 -4.16
CA ALA A 180 0.32 -43.75 -5.34
C ALA A 180 1.13 -45.03 -5.12
N GLU A 181 2.23 -44.94 -4.35
CA GLU A 181 3.05 -46.09 -3.93
C GLU A 181 2.32 -46.99 -2.94
N ALA A 182 1.59 -46.43 -1.98
CA ALA A 182 0.78 -47.20 -1.04
C ALA A 182 -0.39 -47.94 -1.72
N LYS A 183 -0.89 -47.44 -2.86
CA LYS A 183 -1.96 -48.07 -3.66
C LYS A 183 -1.45 -49.12 -4.66
N LEU A 184 -0.13 -49.29 -4.83
CA LEU A 184 0.45 -50.33 -5.68
C LEU A 184 0.39 -51.68 -4.98
N SER A 185 0.05 -52.74 -5.72
CA SER A 185 0.03 -54.11 -5.20
C SER A 185 1.44 -54.61 -4.83
N GLY A 186 1.54 -55.56 -3.89
CA GLY A 186 2.82 -56.05 -3.36
C GLY A 186 3.83 -56.57 -4.39
N GLU A 187 3.38 -57.08 -5.54
CA GLU A 187 4.27 -57.45 -6.66
C GLU A 187 4.88 -56.24 -7.37
N ALA A 188 4.12 -55.16 -7.55
CA ALA A 188 4.59 -53.96 -8.22
C ALA A 188 5.64 -53.22 -7.37
N LEU A 189 5.53 -53.29 -6.04
CA LEU A 189 6.50 -52.74 -5.09
C LEU A 189 7.86 -53.44 -5.21
N ARG A 190 7.88 -54.79 -5.25
CA ARG A 190 9.12 -55.58 -5.42
C ARG A 190 9.83 -55.30 -6.75
N LYS A 191 9.07 -55.16 -7.85
CA LYS A 191 9.62 -54.82 -9.17
C LYS A 191 10.25 -53.42 -9.20
N LYS A 192 9.67 -52.46 -8.46
CA LYS A 192 10.20 -51.09 -8.35
C LYS A 192 11.46 -51.05 -7.49
N GLU A 193 11.48 -51.71 -6.35
CA GLU A 193 12.64 -51.75 -5.45
C GLU A 193 13.87 -52.40 -6.12
N ALA A 194 13.66 -53.49 -6.88
CA ALA A 194 14.70 -54.12 -7.69
C ALA A 194 15.28 -53.16 -8.75
N LYS A 195 14.42 -52.38 -9.40
CA LYS A 195 14.81 -51.38 -10.40
C LYS A 195 15.57 -50.20 -9.77
N GLU A 196 15.24 -49.83 -8.55
CA GLU A 196 15.91 -48.76 -7.81
C GLU A 196 17.28 -49.18 -7.29
N ARG A 197 17.42 -50.39 -6.73
CA ARG A 197 18.73 -50.98 -6.38
C ARG A 197 19.65 -51.06 -7.59
N ALA A 198 19.13 -51.51 -8.75
CA ALA A 198 19.91 -51.56 -9.98
C ALA A 198 20.38 -50.17 -10.44
N ARG A 199 19.57 -49.11 -10.23
CA ARG A 199 19.95 -47.72 -10.54
C ARG A 199 20.97 -47.16 -9.56
N GLN A 200 20.84 -47.45 -8.26
CA GLN A 200 21.82 -47.04 -7.25
C GLN A 200 23.18 -47.70 -7.50
N MET A 201 23.19 -49.01 -7.78
CA MET A 201 24.44 -49.73 -8.14
C MET A 201 25.09 -49.17 -9.42
N LYS A 202 24.30 -48.77 -10.42
CA LYS A 202 24.84 -48.09 -11.61
C LYS A 202 25.35 -46.67 -11.35
N LYS A 203 24.84 -45.97 -10.34
CA LYS A 203 25.33 -44.63 -9.94
C LYS A 203 26.57 -44.70 -9.06
N SER A 204 26.71 -45.74 -8.23
CA SER A 204 27.88 -45.95 -7.37
C SER A 204 29.06 -46.60 -8.09
N MET A 205 28.84 -47.16 -9.30
CA MET A 205 29.93 -47.67 -10.13
C MET A 205 30.88 -46.53 -10.57
N PRO A 206 32.20 -46.65 -10.32
CA PRO A 206 33.19 -45.68 -10.78
C PRO A 206 33.15 -45.56 -12.31
N LYS A 207 33.07 -44.33 -12.83
CA LYS A 207 33.18 -44.08 -14.27
C LYS A 207 34.63 -44.29 -14.70
N VAL A 208 34.92 -45.46 -15.25
CA VAL A 208 36.23 -45.75 -15.84
C VAL A 208 36.44 -44.82 -17.03
N LYS A 209 37.33 -43.82 -16.88
CA LYS A 209 37.84 -43.05 -18.02
C LYS A 209 38.75 -43.97 -18.81
N MET A 210 38.34 -44.35 -20.01
CA MET A 210 39.20 -45.04 -20.96
C MET A 210 40.27 -44.03 -21.43
N SER A 211 41.50 -44.14 -20.94
CA SER A 211 42.64 -43.51 -21.59
C SER A 211 42.88 -44.27 -22.90
N ARG A 212 42.65 -43.63 -24.04
CA ARG A 212 43.17 -44.12 -25.32
C ARG A 212 44.69 -44.11 -25.22
N GLY A 213 45.28 -45.31 -25.24
CA GLY A 213 46.72 -45.52 -25.32
C GLY A 213 47.30 -44.90 -26.59
N HIS A 214 48.55 -44.51 -26.46
CA HIS A 214 49.42 -43.75 -27.37
C HIS A 214 49.38 -44.17 -28.83
#